data_AF-A0A8T2JY63-F1
#
_entry.id   AF-A0A8T2JY63-F1
#
_cell.length_a   1.000
_cell.length_b   1.000
_cell.length_c   1.000
_cell.angle_alpha   90.00
_cell.angle_beta   90.00
_cell.angle_gamma   90.00
#
_symmetry.space_group_name_H-M   'P 1'
#
loop_
_entity.id
_entity.type
_entity.pdbx_description
1 polymer ?
#
loop_
_entity_poly.entity_id
_entity_poly.type
_entity_poly.pdbx_seq_one_letter_code
_entity_poly.pdbx_strand_id
1 'polypeptide(L)'
;MQQQKRQPELVEGNLPVFVFPTELIFYADDQSTHKQVLTLYNPYEFALKFKVLCTSPNKYVVVDAAGAVKPQCCVDIVIRHKDVRASHYGVIDKFRLQVSEQSQRKALGRKEVIATLLPSAKEQHKEEEEKRIKEHFAESVFFEQIPSQADNRSSSSGPSLLMVFLGMVCIAALMMPTLGEMESMVPLYLHLSVNQKLVAAYVLGLVTMVVLRT
;
A
#
# COMPACT_ATOMS: atom_id res chain seq x y z
N MET A 1 28.39 24.02 36.97
CA MET A 1 28.66 23.52 35.60
C MET A 1 27.33 23.27 34.93
N GLN A 2 26.90 24.15 34.02
CA GLN A 2 25.68 23.95 33.25
C GLN A 2 25.98 22.94 32.13
N GLN A 3 25.31 21.78 32.15
CA GLN A 3 25.35 20.83 31.05
C GLN A 3 24.62 21.45 29.85
N GLN A 4 25.39 22.00 28.91
CA GLN A 4 24.91 22.33 27.59
C GLN A 4 24.42 21.02 26.94
N LYS A 5 23.10 20.82 26.89
CA LYS A 5 22.47 19.74 26.10
C LYS A 5 22.99 19.89 24.66
N ARG A 6 23.90 19.00 24.26
CA ARG A 6 24.48 18.99 22.92
C ARG A 6 23.34 18.61 21.96
N GLN A 7 22.69 19.60 21.36
CA GLN A 7 21.72 19.34 20.31
C GLN A 7 22.45 18.65 19.15
N PRO A 8 21.91 17.56 18.59
CA PRO A 8 22.53 16.93 17.43
C PRO A 8 22.61 17.95 16.31
N GLU A 9 23.80 18.18 15.77
CA GLU A 9 23.98 19.04 14.60
C GLU A 9 23.18 18.43 13.45
N LEU A 10 22.06 19.08 13.10
CA LEU A 10 21.23 18.66 11.99
C LEU A 10 22.02 18.86 10.69
N VAL A 11 22.51 17.75 10.15
CA VAL A 11 23.21 17.72 8.87
C VAL A 11 22.23 18.13 7.76
N GLU A 12 22.68 19.04 6.90
CA GLU A 12 21.90 19.56 5.77
C GLU A 12 21.29 18.43 4.94
N GLY A 13 19.99 18.53 4.66
CA GLY A 13 19.27 17.60 3.79
C GLY A 13 18.77 16.31 4.43
N ASN A 14 19.14 16.01 5.69
CA ASN A 14 18.77 14.76 6.34
C ASN A 14 17.56 14.87 7.28
N LEU A 15 16.94 16.04 7.42
CA LEU A 15 15.75 16.20 8.26
C LEU A 15 14.52 15.59 7.54
N PRO A 16 13.87 14.56 8.10
CA PRO A 16 12.63 14.04 7.55
C PRO A 16 11.55 15.12 7.49
N VAL A 17 10.71 15.09 6.46
CA VAL A 17 9.61 16.05 6.30
C VAL A 17 8.32 15.26 6.15
N PHE A 18 7.38 15.54 7.05
CA PHE A 18 6.14 14.80 7.20
C PHE A 18 4.99 15.59 6.60
N VAL A 19 4.35 15.04 5.57
CA VAL A 19 3.26 15.70 4.86
C VAL A 19 2.12 14.72 4.60
N PHE A 20 0.90 15.23 4.54
CA PHE A 20 -0.28 14.47 4.16
C PHE A 20 -1.21 15.33 3.30
N PRO A 21 -1.81 14.80 2.22
CA PRO A 21 -1.57 13.48 1.65
C PRO A 21 -0.18 13.35 0.99
N THR A 22 0.23 12.12 0.67
CA THR A 22 1.53 11.85 0.01
C THR A 22 1.54 12.16 -1.49
N GLU A 23 0.35 12.31 -2.08
CA GLU A 23 0.10 12.66 -3.47
C GLU A 23 -1.21 13.45 -3.58
N LEU A 24 -1.37 14.20 -4.66
CA LEU A 24 -2.53 15.03 -4.94
C LEU A 24 -3.14 14.62 -6.28
N ILE A 25 -4.38 14.14 -6.26
CA ILE A 25 -5.06 13.68 -7.48
C ILE A 25 -6.23 14.61 -7.76
N PHE A 26 -6.14 15.33 -8.87
CA PHE A 26 -7.18 16.23 -9.35
C PHE A 26 -7.98 15.54 -10.45
N TYR A 27 -9.28 15.77 -10.53
CA TYR A 27 -10.11 15.25 -11.62
C TYR A 27 -10.78 16.39 -12.38
N ALA A 28 -10.71 16.32 -13.71
CA ALA A 28 -11.24 17.37 -14.56
C ALA A 28 -12.78 17.48 -14.53
N ASP A 29 -13.46 16.37 -14.25
CA ASP A 29 -14.91 16.30 -14.11
C ASP A 29 -15.42 16.62 -12.68
N ASP A 30 -14.51 16.74 -11.69
CA ASP A 30 -14.85 17.01 -10.30
C ASP A 30 -14.15 18.26 -9.76
N GLN A 31 -14.87 19.38 -9.82
CA GLN A 31 -14.44 20.69 -9.32
C GLN A 31 -14.09 20.70 -7.83
N SER A 32 -14.62 19.79 -7.01
CA SER A 32 -14.30 19.73 -5.58
C SER A 32 -12.82 19.36 -5.37
N THR A 33 -12.26 18.57 -6.28
CA THR A 33 -10.86 18.13 -6.21
C THR A 33 -9.87 19.20 -6.66
N HIS A 34 -10.32 20.23 -7.39
CA HIS A 34 -9.46 21.33 -7.86
C HIS A 34 -8.84 22.16 -6.73
N LYS A 35 -9.34 22.03 -5.50
CA LYS A 35 -8.74 22.62 -4.31
C LYS A 35 -8.41 21.49 -3.33
N GLN A 36 -7.13 21.28 -3.07
CA GLN A 36 -6.66 20.31 -2.09
C GLN A 36 -5.84 20.97 -1.01
N VAL A 37 -5.81 20.31 0.14
CA VAL A 37 -5.05 20.75 1.31
C VAL A 37 -3.92 19.76 1.53
N LEU A 38 -2.71 20.30 1.61
CA LEU A 38 -1.52 19.56 2.00
C LEU A 38 -1.11 20.03 3.41
N THR A 39 -1.18 19.14 4.38
CA THR A 39 -0.79 19.40 5.77
C THR A 39 0.67 19.05 5.97
N LEU A 40 1.47 20.01 6.43
CA LEU A 40 2.86 19.82 6.86
C LEU A 40 2.91 19.69 8.38
N TYR A 41 3.48 18.60 8.89
CA TYR A 41 3.63 18.34 10.32
C TYR A 41 5.03 18.67 10.79
N ASN A 42 5.13 19.37 11.92
CA ASN A 42 6.38 19.63 12.63
C ASN A 42 6.44 18.80 13.93
N PRO A 43 7.04 17.59 13.90
CA PRO A 43 7.23 16.79 15.11
C PRO A 43 8.43 17.23 15.95
N TYR A 44 9.15 18.27 15.53
CA TYR A 44 10.37 18.72 16.21
C TYR A 44 10.09 19.70 17.34
N GLU A 45 11.08 19.88 18.21
CA GLU A 45 11.04 20.83 19.33
C GLU A 45 11.43 22.27 18.92
N PHE A 46 11.65 22.52 17.62
CA PHE A 46 12.01 23.83 17.07
C PHE A 46 11.07 24.23 15.93
N ALA A 47 10.96 25.53 15.68
CA ALA A 47 10.10 26.05 14.61
C ALA A 47 10.73 25.79 13.23
N LEU A 48 9.92 25.26 12.31
CA LEU A 48 10.30 25.06 10.91
C LEU A 48 9.86 26.26 10.08
N LYS A 49 10.75 26.79 9.25
CA LYS A 49 10.38 27.62 8.09
C LYS A 49 10.25 26.71 6.87
N PHE A 50 9.17 26.86 6.12
CA PHE A 50 8.92 26.08 4.92
C PHE A 50 8.79 26.95 3.67
N LYS A 51 9.12 26.35 2.52
CA LYS A 51 8.86 26.89 1.19
C LYS A 51 8.42 25.77 0.26
N VAL A 52 7.39 26.04 -0.53
CA VAL A 52 6.84 25.14 -1.54
C VAL A 52 7.29 25.60 -2.92
N LEU A 53 7.90 24.71 -3.67
CA LEU A 53 8.27 24.91 -5.07
C LEU A 53 7.40 24.01 -5.94
N CYS A 54 7.07 24.44 -7.16
CA CYS A 54 6.24 23.69 -8.10
C CYS A 54 6.93 23.61 -9.45
N THR A 55 6.87 22.45 -10.12
CA THR A 55 7.40 22.28 -11.48
C THR A 55 6.59 23.02 -12.55
N SER A 56 5.30 23.25 -12.28
CA SER A 56 4.36 23.80 -13.26
C SER A 56 3.51 24.95 -12.67
N PRO A 57 4.12 26.10 -12.34
CA PRO A 57 3.42 27.23 -11.69
C PRO A 57 2.29 27.83 -12.55
N ASN A 58 2.27 27.54 -13.86
CA ASN A 58 1.18 27.95 -14.75
C ASN A 58 -0.09 27.12 -14.58
N LYS A 59 -0.01 25.90 -14.01
CA LYS A 59 -1.17 25.02 -13.79
C LYS A 59 -1.77 25.15 -12.40
N TYR A 60 -0.99 25.64 -11.44
CA TYR A 60 -1.35 25.65 -10.02
C TYR A 60 -1.28 27.04 -9.39
N VAL A 61 -2.02 27.20 -8.30
CA VAL A 61 -1.87 28.29 -7.33
C VAL A 61 -1.63 27.66 -5.97
N VAL A 62 -0.53 28.02 -5.33
CA VAL A 62 -0.22 27.60 -3.95
C VAL A 62 -0.48 28.79 -3.04
N VAL A 63 -1.49 28.67 -2.19
CA VAL A 63 -1.78 29.68 -1.16
C VAL A 63 -0.73 29.55 -0.07
N ASP A 64 -0.13 30.68 0.33
CA ASP A 64 0.92 30.73 1.34
C ASP A 64 2.07 29.74 1.06
N ALA A 65 2.66 29.86 -0.14
CA ALA A 65 3.77 29.02 -0.59
C ALA A 65 5.03 29.08 0.29
N ALA A 66 5.09 29.97 1.27
CA ALA A 66 6.13 29.99 2.30
C ALA A 66 5.54 30.44 3.63
N GLY A 67 6.08 29.91 4.72
CA GLY A 67 5.60 30.22 6.07
C GLY A 67 6.44 29.58 7.16
N ALA A 68 5.89 29.51 8.36
CA ALA A 68 6.53 28.84 9.49
C ALA A 68 5.53 27.95 10.25
N VAL A 69 6.05 26.87 10.82
CA VAL A 69 5.31 25.90 11.64
C VAL A 69 5.96 25.85 13.01
N LYS A 70 5.17 26.08 14.06
CA LYS A 70 5.64 25.99 15.46
C LYS A 70 6.05 24.54 15.80
N PRO A 71 6.87 24.34 16.84
CA PRO A 71 7.12 23.00 17.39
C PRO A 71 5.81 22.27 17.70
N GLN A 72 5.76 20.95 17.44
CA GLN A 72 4.59 20.11 17.75
C GLN A 72 3.27 20.61 17.14
N CYS A 73 3.33 21.29 15.99
CA CYS A 73 2.17 21.85 15.30
C CYS A 73 2.15 21.41 13.82
N CYS A 74 1.06 21.73 13.13
CA CYS A 74 0.93 21.56 11.70
C CYS A 74 0.47 22.85 11.03
N VAL A 75 0.64 22.91 9.71
CA VAL A 75 0.10 23.97 8.87
C VAL A 75 -0.53 23.36 7.63
N ASP A 76 -1.64 23.94 7.20
CA ASP A 76 -2.35 23.55 5.99
C ASP A 76 -1.95 24.46 4.82
N ILE A 77 -1.55 23.85 3.72
CA ILE A 77 -1.14 24.53 2.49
C ILE A 77 -2.18 24.21 1.44
N VAL A 78 -2.85 25.24 0.93
CA VAL A 78 -3.92 25.05 -0.06
C VAL A 78 -3.32 25.10 -1.47
N ILE A 79 -3.49 24.01 -2.21
CA ILE A 79 -3.07 23.88 -3.60
C ILE A 79 -4.32 23.87 -4.49
N ARG A 80 -4.37 24.79 -5.45
CA ARG A 80 -5.46 24.90 -6.42
C ARG A 80 -4.97 24.59 -7.82
N HIS A 81 -5.67 23.71 -8.54
CA HIS A 81 -5.46 23.48 -9.96
C HIS A 81 -6.30 24.49 -10.75
N LYS A 82 -5.68 25.33 -11.60
CA LYS A 82 -6.37 26.36 -12.37
C LYS A 82 -6.52 26.05 -13.85
N ASP A 83 -5.67 25.20 -14.42
CA ASP A 83 -5.63 24.93 -15.87
C ASP A 83 -6.07 23.50 -16.22
N VAL A 84 -7.38 23.27 -16.14
CA VAL A 84 -8.02 21.96 -16.28
C VAL A 84 -8.29 21.67 -17.76
N ARG A 85 -7.25 21.22 -18.46
CA ARG A 85 -7.30 20.91 -19.90
C ARG A 85 -6.90 19.47 -20.15
N ALA A 86 -7.49 18.88 -21.19
CA ALA A 86 -7.18 17.51 -21.62
C ALA A 86 -5.70 17.28 -21.97
N SER A 87 -4.99 18.34 -22.39
CA SER A 87 -3.55 18.30 -22.65
C SER A 87 -2.69 18.04 -21.40
N HIS A 88 -3.26 18.17 -20.20
CA HIS A 88 -2.57 17.98 -18.93
C HIS A 88 -2.94 16.66 -18.23
N TYR A 89 -3.81 15.85 -18.84
CA TYR A 89 -4.24 14.59 -18.24
C TYR A 89 -3.08 13.59 -18.18
N GLY A 90 -2.93 12.93 -17.02
CA GLY A 90 -1.86 11.97 -16.76
C GLY A 90 -0.45 12.58 -16.64
N VAL A 91 -0.31 13.91 -16.74
CA VAL A 91 0.97 14.58 -16.56
C VAL A 91 1.31 14.65 -15.07
N ILE A 92 2.51 14.18 -14.73
CA ILE A 92 3.02 14.17 -13.35
C ILE A 92 3.73 15.49 -13.05
N ASP A 93 3.14 16.29 -12.17
CA ASP A 93 3.76 17.48 -11.60
C ASP A 93 4.30 17.19 -10.20
N LYS A 94 5.25 18.02 -9.75
CA LYS A 94 5.87 17.87 -8.43
C LYS A 94 5.82 19.15 -7.63
N PHE A 95 5.41 19.00 -6.38
CA PHE A 95 5.55 20.00 -5.33
C PHE A 95 6.71 19.60 -4.42
N ARG A 96 7.71 20.47 -4.30
CA ARG A 96 8.86 20.26 -3.43
C ARG A 96 8.73 21.16 -2.20
N LEU A 97 8.51 20.54 -1.04
CA LEU A 97 8.57 21.21 0.25
C LEU A 97 10.00 21.21 0.75
N GLN A 98 10.53 22.40 0.99
CA GLN A 98 11.82 22.62 1.63
C GLN A 98 11.57 23.15 3.04
N VAL A 99 12.21 22.55 4.03
CA VAL A 99 12.15 23.01 5.42
C VAL A 99 13.53 23.42 5.91
N SER A 100 13.56 24.42 6.78
CA SER A 100 14.75 24.94 7.46
C SER A 100 14.38 25.28 8.90
N GLU A 101 15.35 25.28 9.80
CA GLU A 101 15.12 25.78 11.16
C GLU A 101 14.96 27.31 11.13
N GLN A 102 14.05 27.89 11.91
CA GLN A 102 13.81 29.33 11.87
C GLN A 102 15.06 30.20 12.09
N SER A 103 16.01 29.72 12.91
CA SER A 103 17.29 30.35 13.24
C SER A 103 18.34 30.21 12.12
N GLN A 104 18.22 29.20 11.26
CA GLN A 104 19.19 28.87 10.21
C GLN A 104 18.58 29.02 8.81
N ARG A 105 19.26 29.68 7.87
CA ARG A 105 18.77 29.78 6.48
C ARG A 105 19.02 28.53 5.63
N LYS A 106 19.66 27.51 6.20
CA LYS A 106 20.13 26.31 5.50
C LYS A 106 18.98 25.29 5.43
N ALA A 107 18.76 24.70 4.25
CA ALA A 107 17.64 23.76 4.05
C ALA A 107 17.95 22.42 4.74
N LEU A 108 17.26 22.15 5.85
CA LEU A 108 17.50 20.96 6.67
C LEU A 108 16.81 19.72 6.09
N GLY A 109 15.65 19.87 5.46
CA GLY A 109 14.84 18.75 4.97
C GLY A 109 14.11 19.06 3.68
N ARG A 110 13.78 18.01 2.92
CA ARG A 110 13.04 18.13 1.65
C ARG A 110 12.05 16.98 1.51
N LYS A 111 10.87 17.26 0.95
CA LYS A 111 9.90 16.25 0.52
C LYS A 111 9.31 16.62 -0.82
N GLU A 112 9.18 15.62 -1.68
CA GLU A 112 8.44 15.75 -2.94
C GLU A 112 7.04 15.13 -2.75
N VAL A 113 6.03 15.84 -3.27
CA VAL A 113 4.64 15.41 -3.35
C VAL A 113 4.25 15.48 -4.82
N ILE A 114 3.72 14.38 -5.34
CA ILE A 114 3.30 14.28 -6.73
C ILE A 114 1.89 14.86 -6.87
N ALA A 115 1.62 15.51 -8.00
CA ALA A 115 0.29 15.93 -8.39
C ALA A 115 -0.03 15.49 -9.82
N THR A 116 -1.22 14.97 -10.03
CA THR A 116 -1.69 14.50 -11.34
C THR A 116 -3.11 14.98 -11.59
N LEU A 117 -3.38 15.45 -12.80
CA LEU A 117 -4.74 15.70 -13.28
C LEU A 117 -5.22 14.49 -14.06
N LEU A 118 -6.38 13.96 -13.72
CA LEU A 118 -7.01 12.82 -14.37
C LEU A 118 -8.34 13.26 -15.02
N PRO A 119 -8.79 12.55 -16.07
CA PRO A 119 -10.02 12.89 -16.77
C PRO A 119 -11.27 12.72 -15.90
N SER A 120 -11.39 11.59 -15.19
CA SER A 120 -12.57 11.28 -14.36
C SER A 120 -12.25 10.46 -13.11
N ALA A 121 -12.92 10.80 -12.01
CA ALA A 121 -12.86 10.03 -10.76
C ALA A 121 -13.39 8.59 -10.89
N LYS A 122 -14.27 8.34 -11.86
CA LYS A 122 -14.90 7.02 -12.05
C LYS A 122 -14.02 6.03 -12.80
N GLU A 123 -13.06 6.51 -13.59
CA GLU A 123 -12.16 5.67 -14.38
C GLU A 123 -11.06 5.04 -13.52
N GLN A 124 -10.57 5.73 -12.48
CA GLN A 124 -9.57 5.17 -11.55
C GLN A 124 -10.07 3.97 -10.76
N HIS A 125 -11.33 3.99 -10.28
CA HIS A 125 -11.91 2.83 -9.59
C HIS A 125 -11.89 1.57 -10.48
N LYS A 126 -12.12 1.74 -11.78
CA LYS A 126 -12.13 0.64 -12.74
C LYS A 126 -10.72 0.12 -13.06
N GLU A 127 -9.75 1.03 -13.20
CA GLU A 127 -8.34 0.65 -13.41
C GLU A 127 -7.69 0.03 -12.17
N GLU A 128 -7.98 0.52 -10.96
CA GLU A 128 -7.48 -0.07 -9.71
C GLU A 128 -8.09 -1.44 -9.44
N GLU A 129 -9.38 -1.63 -9.74
CA GLU A 129 -10.03 -2.92 -9.66
C GLU A 129 -9.44 -3.90 -10.69
N GLU A 130 -9.18 -3.46 -11.92
CA GLU A 130 -8.52 -4.27 -12.95
C GLU A 130 -7.07 -4.61 -12.60
N LYS A 131 -6.30 -3.68 -12.01
CA LYS A 131 -4.94 -3.94 -11.51
C LYS A 131 -4.95 -4.92 -10.36
N ARG A 132 -5.86 -4.79 -9.39
CA ARG A 132 -6.03 -5.77 -8.32
C ARG A 132 -6.35 -7.16 -8.86
N ILE A 133 -7.25 -7.25 -9.84
CA ILE A 133 -7.62 -8.52 -10.47
C ILE A 133 -6.41 -9.12 -11.20
N LYS A 134 -5.63 -8.31 -11.94
CA LYS A 134 -4.41 -8.77 -12.63
C LYS A 134 -3.29 -9.18 -11.68
N GLU A 135 -3.08 -8.48 -10.58
CA GLU A 135 -2.09 -8.85 -9.56
C GLU A 135 -2.46 -10.17 -8.90
N HIS A 136 -3.74 -10.36 -8.57
CA HIS A 136 -4.24 -11.63 -8.03
C HIS A 136 -4.12 -12.79 -9.05
N PHE A 137 -4.21 -12.48 -10.34
CA PHE A 137 -3.99 -13.46 -11.42
C PHE A 137 -2.50 -13.74 -11.67
N ALA A 138 -1.63 -12.74 -11.52
CA ALA A 138 -0.18 -12.93 -11.66
C ALA A 138 0.39 -13.75 -10.50
N GLU A 139 -0.13 -13.56 -9.28
CA GLU A 139 0.25 -14.32 -8.10
C GLU A 139 -0.24 -15.78 -8.18
N SER A 140 -1.43 -16.03 -8.75
CA SER A 140 -1.92 -17.40 -8.98
C SER A 140 -1.17 -18.13 -10.09
N VAL A 141 -0.70 -17.43 -11.13
CA VAL A 141 0.10 -18.01 -12.23
C VAL A 141 1.54 -18.33 -11.80
N PHE A 142 2.08 -17.66 -10.76
CA PHE A 142 3.44 -17.93 -10.27
C PHE A 142 3.56 -19.24 -9.48
N PHE A 143 2.46 -19.82 -8.99
CA PHE A 143 2.48 -21.10 -8.28
C PHE A 143 2.35 -22.32 -9.22
N GLU A 144 2.12 -22.11 -10.52
CA GLU A 144 1.89 -23.19 -11.49
C GLU A 144 3.04 -23.39 -12.49
N GLN A 145 4.30 -23.30 -12.03
CA GLN A 145 5.46 -23.79 -12.80
C GLN A 145 6.10 -25.02 -12.14
N ILE A 146 5.44 -26.17 -12.30
CA ILE A 146 6.10 -27.47 -12.37
C ILE A 146 5.71 -28.07 -13.73
N PRO A 147 6.66 -28.40 -14.62
CA PRO A 147 6.33 -28.86 -15.95
C PRO A 147 5.88 -30.31 -15.88
N SER A 148 4.64 -30.59 -16.25
CA SER A 148 4.19 -31.95 -16.55
C SER A 148 3.32 -31.92 -17.79
N GLN A 149 4.01 -32.19 -18.89
CA GLN A 149 3.51 -32.61 -20.18
C GLN A 149 2.40 -33.65 -20.04
N ALA A 150 1.20 -33.37 -20.55
CA ALA A 150 0.31 -34.37 -21.13
C ALA A 150 -0.83 -33.70 -21.91
N ASP A 151 -1.01 -34.19 -23.12
CA ASP A 151 -1.95 -33.78 -24.14
C ASP A 151 -3.44 -33.94 -23.79
N ASN A 152 -4.23 -33.23 -24.60
CA ASN A 152 -5.54 -33.61 -25.14
C ASN A 152 -6.82 -33.43 -24.30
N ARG A 153 -7.57 -32.41 -24.77
CA ARG A 153 -8.97 -32.46 -25.22
C ARG A 153 -10.08 -32.78 -24.21
N SER A 154 -11.09 -31.92 -24.34
CA SER A 154 -12.53 -32.16 -24.21
C SER A 154 -13.15 -32.12 -22.81
N SER A 155 -13.94 -31.06 -22.62
CA SER A 155 -15.31 -31.07 -22.08
C SER A 155 -15.61 -31.93 -20.86
N SER A 156 -15.98 -31.29 -19.74
CA SER A 156 -17.38 -31.23 -19.30
C SER A 156 -17.46 -30.74 -17.87
N SER A 157 -18.42 -29.86 -17.64
CA SER A 157 -18.88 -29.33 -16.37
C SER A 157 -19.13 -30.44 -15.33
N GLY A 158 -18.48 -30.34 -14.17
CA GLY A 158 -18.68 -31.17 -12.98
C GLY A 158 -17.52 -30.99 -12.00
N PRO A 159 -17.74 -31.05 -10.67
CA PRO A 159 -16.64 -30.98 -9.70
C PRO A 159 -15.70 -32.16 -9.98
N SER A 160 -14.44 -31.87 -10.25
CA SER A 160 -13.46 -32.88 -10.65
C SER A 160 -13.35 -33.96 -9.57
N LEU A 161 -13.30 -35.23 -9.98
CA LEU A 161 -13.05 -36.37 -9.07
C LEU A 161 -11.83 -36.13 -8.17
N LEU A 162 -10.85 -35.36 -8.66
CA LEU A 162 -9.67 -34.93 -7.90
C LEU A 162 -10.02 -34.12 -6.64
N MET A 163 -10.98 -33.18 -6.71
CA MET A 163 -11.44 -32.46 -5.52
C MET A 163 -12.13 -33.38 -4.51
N VAL A 164 -12.88 -34.37 -5.01
CA VAL A 164 -13.54 -35.36 -4.15
C VAL A 164 -12.50 -36.26 -3.47
N PHE A 165 -11.50 -36.74 -4.21
CA PHE A 165 -10.39 -37.51 -3.64
C PHE A 165 -9.59 -36.71 -2.61
N LEU A 166 -9.31 -35.43 -2.90
CA LEU A 166 -8.58 -34.55 -1.98
C LEU A 166 -9.38 -34.29 -0.69
N GLY A 167 -10.68 -34.03 -0.82
CA GLY A 167 -11.59 -33.90 0.34
C GLY A 167 -11.64 -35.17 1.18
N MET A 168 -11.72 -36.35 0.54
CA MET A 168 -11.68 -37.65 1.23
C MET A 168 -10.37 -37.90 1.97
N VAL A 169 -9.23 -37.55 1.38
CA VAL A 169 -7.90 -37.65 2.02
C VAL A 169 -7.81 -36.71 3.23
N CYS A 170 -8.34 -35.48 3.13
CA CYS A 170 -8.41 -34.54 4.25
C CYS A 170 -9.33 -35.02 5.37
N ILE A 171 -10.48 -35.61 5.05
CA ILE A 171 -11.38 -36.21 6.04
C ILE A 171 -10.73 -37.42 6.72
N ALA A 172 -10.05 -38.28 5.97
CA ALA A 172 -9.31 -39.43 6.53
C ALA A 172 -8.17 -38.99 7.48
N ALA A 173 -7.49 -37.88 7.15
CA ALA A 173 -6.47 -37.29 8.03
C ALA A 173 -7.07 -36.70 9.33
N LEU A 174 -8.31 -36.18 9.28
CA LEU A 174 -9.02 -35.69 10.46
C LEU A 174 -9.64 -36.81 11.31
N MET A 175 -9.99 -37.94 10.69
CA MET A 175 -10.54 -39.12 11.36
C MET A 175 -9.45 -40.05 11.94
N MET A 176 -8.16 -39.73 11.74
CA MET A 176 -7.06 -40.49 12.33
C MET A 176 -7.02 -40.25 13.86
N PRO A 177 -7.17 -41.31 14.68
CA PRO A 177 -7.30 -41.16 16.13
C PRO A 177 -6.00 -40.58 16.71
N THR A 178 -6.13 -39.55 17.54
CA THR A 178 -5.05 -39.07 18.39
C THR A 178 -4.74 -40.12 19.43
N LEU A 179 -3.57 -40.75 19.33
CA LEU A 179 -3.09 -41.65 20.37
C LEU A 179 -2.72 -40.87 21.63
N GLY A 180 -3.71 -40.79 22.51
CA GLY A 180 -3.60 -40.45 23.93
C GLY A 180 -4.08 -41.60 24.82
N GLU A 181 -4.06 -42.85 24.36
CA GLU A 181 -4.08 -44.02 25.24
C GLU A 181 -3.02 -45.05 24.80
N MET A 182 -2.06 -45.21 25.71
CA MET A 182 -1.25 -46.39 26.04
C MET A 182 -0.58 -47.21 24.92
N GLU A 183 0.75 -47.27 25.05
CA GLU A 183 1.68 -48.30 24.58
C GLU A 183 2.11 -48.30 23.10
N SER A 184 3.28 -47.68 22.91
CA SER A 184 4.50 -48.26 22.33
C SER A 184 4.57 -48.65 20.84
N MET A 185 5.73 -48.28 20.28
CA MET A 185 6.39 -48.77 19.05
C MET A 185 5.97 -48.25 17.67
N VAL A 186 6.23 -46.97 17.36
CA VAL A 186 6.67 -46.52 16.00
C VAL A 186 7.55 -45.24 16.12
N PRO A 187 8.68 -45.09 15.39
CA PRO A 187 9.70 -44.09 15.73
C PRO A 187 9.44 -42.65 15.23
N LEU A 188 9.50 -41.71 16.18
CA LEU A 188 10.13 -40.36 16.19
C LEU A 188 10.21 -39.43 14.95
N TYR A 189 9.45 -39.63 13.87
CA TYR A 189 9.37 -38.66 12.74
C TYR A 189 7.95 -38.16 12.42
N LEU A 190 6.95 -38.51 13.22
CA LEU A 190 5.52 -38.21 12.98
C LEU A 190 4.88 -37.45 14.15
N HIS A 191 5.59 -36.49 14.73
CA HIS A 191 5.01 -35.59 15.72
C HIS A 191 4.19 -34.50 15.00
N LEU A 192 3.02 -34.89 14.49
CA LEU A 192 2.13 -34.03 13.72
C LEU A 192 1.53 -32.96 14.66
N SER A 193 2.09 -31.75 14.62
CA SER A 193 1.73 -30.68 15.56
C SER A 193 0.31 -30.15 15.28
N VAL A 194 -0.33 -29.56 16.29
CA VAL A 194 -1.67 -28.92 16.21
C VAL A 194 -1.81 -28.00 14.99
N ASN A 195 -0.70 -27.41 14.53
CA ASN A 195 -0.66 -26.54 13.35
C ASN A 195 -0.94 -27.29 12.04
N GLN A 196 -0.54 -28.56 11.89
CA GLN A 196 -0.87 -29.35 10.69
C GLN A 196 -2.35 -29.72 10.63
N LYS A 197 -3.01 -29.91 11.78
CA LYS A 197 -4.47 -30.08 11.85
C LYS A 197 -5.21 -28.81 11.46
N LEU A 198 -4.71 -27.65 11.90
CA LEU A 198 -5.26 -26.35 11.50
C LEU A 198 -5.11 -26.12 9.99
N VAL A 199 -3.95 -26.45 9.42
CA VAL A 199 -3.72 -26.35 7.96
C VAL A 199 -4.65 -27.30 7.21
N ALA A 200 -4.81 -28.55 7.66
CA ALA A 200 -5.71 -29.50 7.01
C ALA A 200 -7.19 -29.07 7.09
N ALA A 201 -7.63 -28.57 8.25
CA ALA A 201 -8.98 -28.04 8.42
C ALA A 201 -9.23 -26.79 7.56
N TYR A 202 -8.23 -25.91 7.44
CA TYR A 202 -8.30 -24.72 6.58
C TYR A 202 -8.42 -25.09 5.10
N VAL A 203 -7.57 -26.01 4.62
CA VAL A 203 -7.62 -26.48 3.23
C VAL A 203 -8.96 -27.14 2.92
N LEU A 204 -9.49 -27.95 3.84
CA LEU A 204 -10.82 -28.55 3.69
C LEU A 204 -11.93 -27.49 3.62
N GLY A 205 -11.83 -26.43 4.43
CA GLY A 205 -12.75 -25.28 4.38
C GLY A 205 -12.74 -24.56 3.04
N LEU A 206 -11.56 -24.34 2.46
CA LEU A 206 -11.42 -23.72 1.13
C LEU A 206 -12.04 -24.59 0.03
N VAL A 207 -11.75 -25.89 0.03
CA VAL A 207 -12.29 -26.83 -0.97
C VAL A 207 -13.82 -26.89 -0.88
N THR A 208 -14.38 -26.96 0.33
CA THR A 208 -15.83 -27.00 0.54
C THR A 208 -16.50 -25.70 0.08
N MET A 209 -15.86 -24.55 0.32
CA MET A 209 -16.39 -23.26 -0.11
C MET A 209 -16.41 -23.11 -1.64
N VAL A 210 -15.41 -23.66 -2.33
CA VAL A 210 -15.35 -23.68 -3.80
C VAL A 210 -16.42 -24.60 -4.38
N VAL A 211 -16.59 -25.80 -3.81
CA VAL A 211 -17.61 -26.75 -4.27
C VAL A 211 -19.04 -26.23 -4.05
N LEU A 212 -19.32 -25.55 -2.93
CA LEU A 212 -20.64 -24.93 -2.67
C LEU A 212 -20.93 -23.71 -3.54
N ARG A 213 -19.90 -23.07 -4.10
CA ARG A 213 -20.05 -21.92 -5.00
C ARG A 213 -20.27 -22.30 -6.46
N THR A 214 -20.11 -23.58 -6.79
CA THR A 214 -20.34 -24.13 -8.14
C THR A 214 -21.75 -24.69 -8.24
#